data_AF-A0A9P5P455-F1
#
_entry.id   AF-A0A9P5P455-F1
#
_cell.length_a   1.000
_cell.length_b   1.000
_cell.length_c   1.000
_cell.angle_alpha   90.00
_cell.angle_beta   90.00
_cell.angle_gamma   90.00
#
_symmetry.space_group_name_H-M   'P 1'
#
loop_
_entity.id
_entity.type
_entity.pdbx_description
1 polymer ?
#
loop_
_entity_poly.entity_id
_entity_poly.type
_entity_poly.pdbx_seq_one_letter_code
_entity_poly.pdbx_strand_id
1 'polypeptide(L)'
;MITAGKGGIEMVGGDGDVRKVYPLLCTYVADYPEQCLVTCTKYGTCPKCQRKANDLGLASAGDSRTVLWTLGIMKEAHDTSVANQEATPGQDSNSTQKSKNFPLTDIHDCMTPDILHQCYQGVFKHLLKCVQEIVVLPPTCGVRHFKKGIADFSQVTGTEHKHIACILIASLTGKVDQRGIAYFVKQQTTKDQINIPKFHSLLHYVNPIKWLGTTDNYNTEAFERFHVDMAKEAWDATNKRNHFHQMTQWLSRQEKILSFGFYRNWIDSTSTNQGAQKNDITLKLDVAKLGLKKRQIPNSDQRAATATPASTSNANTKTLLQTNIRIAKHPHETKKSLNAIANSHNAPGFIPALKLYINSLLPKEGQMCQKK
;
A
#
# COMPACT_ATOMS: atom_id res chain seq x y z
N MET A 1 11.33 -15.67 19.72
CA MET A 1 12.09 -15.58 18.45
C MET A 1 13.60 -15.71 18.66
N ILE A 2 14.26 -14.88 19.47
CA ILE A 2 15.72 -14.96 19.73
C ILE A 2 16.16 -16.37 20.17
N THR A 3 15.52 -16.95 21.18
CA THR A 3 15.85 -18.30 21.68
C THR A 3 15.69 -19.36 20.60
N ALA A 4 14.61 -19.29 19.81
CA ALA A 4 14.35 -20.21 18.71
C ALA A 4 15.35 -20.02 17.56
N GLY A 5 15.75 -18.79 17.24
CA GLY A 5 16.75 -18.53 16.21
C GLY A 5 18.14 -19.07 16.56
N LYS A 6 18.48 -19.13 17.86
CA LYS A 6 19.75 -19.71 18.33
C LYS A 6 19.69 -21.22 18.54
N GLY A 7 18.62 -21.71 19.17
CA GLY A 7 18.46 -23.11 19.57
C GLY A 7 17.74 -24.01 18.56
N GLY A 8 17.08 -23.40 17.58
CA GLY A 8 16.11 -24.06 16.70
C GLY A 8 14.77 -24.32 17.40
N ILE A 9 13.74 -24.57 16.61
CA ILE A 9 12.42 -25.05 17.04
C ILE A 9 11.94 -26.13 16.09
N GLU A 10 11.35 -27.19 16.61
CA GLU A 10 10.72 -28.22 15.78
C GLU A 10 9.42 -27.69 15.19
N MET A 11 9.28 -27.79 13.87
CA MET A 11 8.09 -27.37 13.14
C MET A 11 7.68 -28.47 12.16
N VAL A 12 6.38 -28.74 12.09
CA VAL A 12 5.79 -29.64 11.11
C VAL A 12 5.69 -28.90 9.76
N GLY A 13 6.28 -29.48 8.72
CA GLY A 13 6.21 -28.95 7.35
C GLY A 13 4.86 -29.21 6.70
N GLY A 14 4.63 -28.59 5.53
CA GLY A 14 3.42 -28.82 4.74
C GLY A 14 3.28 -30.24 4.19
N ASP A 15 4.36 -31.01 4.22
CA ASP A 15 4.45 -32.45 3.90
C ASP A 15 4.25 -33.36 5.11
N GLY A 16 4.06 -32.81 6.32
CA GLY A 16 3.86 -33.56 7.56
C GLY A 16 5.15 -33.96 8.29
N ASP A 17 6.32 -33.74 7.69
CA ASP A 17 7.61 -34.04 8.32
C ASP A 17 7.99 -32.99 9.37
N VAL A 18 8.59 -33.43 10.49
CA VAL A 18 9.11 -32.55 11.53
C VAL A 18 10.54 -32.13 11.19
N ARG A 19 10.78 -30.81 11.13
CA ARG A 19 12.10 -30.24 10.87
C ARG A 19 12.50 -29.28 11.96
N LYS A 20 13.80 -29.27 12.29
CA LYS A 20 14.38 -28.27 13.19
C LYS A 20 14.64 -26.99 12.40
N VAL A 21 13.84 -25.96 12.66
CA VAL A 21 13.85 -24.66 11.97
C VAL A 21 14.50 -23.60 12.85
N TYR A 22 15.32 -22.75 12.25
CA TYR A 22 16.00 -21.63 12.91
C TYR A 22 15.43 -20.31 12.37
N PRO A 23 14.41 -19.72 13.01
CA PRO A 23 13.80 -18.51 12.50
C PRO A 23 14.78 -17.33 12.57
N LEU A 24 14.94 -16.64 11.45
CA LEU A 24 15.73 -15.43 11.31
C LEU A 24 14.80 -14.24 11.07
N LEU A 25 15.18 -13.08 11.61
CA LEU A 25 14.49 -11.84 11.28
C LEU A 25 15.09 -11.32 9.96
N CYS A 26 14.38 -11.51 8.85
CA CYS A 26 14.85 -11.06 7.54
C CYS A 26 14.40 -9.63 7.22
N THR A 27 13.17 -9.28 7.60
CA THR A 27 12.52 -8.02 7.21
C THR A 27 11.71 -7.46 8.36
N TYR A 28 11.74 -6.13 8.50
CA TYR A 28 10.94 -5.38 9.44
C TYR A 28 10.28 -4.23 8.68
N VAL A 29 8.95 -4.24 8.61
CA VAL A 29 8.14 -3.21 7.97
C VAL A 29 7.53 -2.38 9.09
N ALA A 30 7.81 -1.09 9.10
CA ALA A 30 7.42 -0.19 10.17
C ALA A 30 7.32 1.25 9.65
N ASP A 31 6.56 2.10 10.33
CA ASP A 31 6.53 3.52 10.01
C ASP A 31 7.85 4.20 10.37
N TYR A 32 8.07 5.43 9.92
CA TYR A 32 9.37 6.11 10.13
C TYR A 32 9.73 6.31 11.63
N PRO A 33 8.83 6.78 12.51
CA PRO A 33 9.08 6.81 13.94
C PRO A 33 9.51 5.46 14.53
N GLU A 34 8.81 4.38 14.18
CA GLU A 34 9.11 3.03 14.67
C GLU A 34 10.41 2.48 14.10
N GLN A 35 10.72 2.74 12.82
CA GLN A 35 12.03 2.44 12.24
C GLN A 35 13.14 3.13 13.04
N CYS A 36 12.96 4.41 13.39
CA CYS A 36 13.93 5.13 14.22
C CYS A 36 14.08 4.51 15.61
N LEU A 37 12.97 4.13 16.25
CA LEU A 37 12.97 3.49 17.57
C LEU A 37 13.71 2.15 17.56
N VAL A 38 13.44 1.30 16.57
CA VAL A 38 13.99 -0.06 16.48
C VAL A 38 15.47 -0.04 16.07
N THR A 39 15.84 0.87 15.17
CA THR A 39 17.24 1.06 14.75
C THR A 39 18.05 1.94 15.70
N CYS A 40 17.41 2.48 16.75
CA CYS A 40 18.03 3.38 17.72
C CYS A 40 18.64 4.62 17.06
N THR A 41 17.97 5.12 16.03
CA THR A 41 18.39 6.31 15.29
C THR A 41 17.58 7.52 15.74
N LYS A 42 18.23 8.70 15.67
CA LYS A 42 17.57 9.96 16.01
C LYS A 42 16.52 10.30 14.95
N TYR A 43 15.36 10.76 15.39
CA TYR A 43 14.32 11.25 14.49
C TYR A 43 14.87 12.37 13.60
N GLY A 44 14.50 12.35 12.31
CA GLY A 44 15.04 13.26 11.30
C GLY A 44 16.37 12.80 10.67
N THR A 45 16.88 11.61 11.00
CA THR A 45 18.04 10.99 10.34
C THR A 45 17.67 9.72 9.56
N CYS A 46 18.59 9.18 8.78
CA CYS A 46 18.36 7.92 8.06
C CYS A 46 18.57 6.71 9.00
N PRO A 47 17.61 5.76 9.07
CA PRO A 47 17.76 4.54 9.86
C PRO A 47 18.72 3.51 9.23
N LYS A 48 19.06 3.65 7.94
CA LYS A 48 19.92 2.70 7.20
C LYS A 48 21.34 3.20 6.93
N CYS A 49 21.57 4.51 6.88
CA CYS A 49 22.89 5.08 6.60
C CYS A 49 23.26 6.22 7.54
N GLN A 50 24.54 6.58 7.53
CA GLN A 50 25.14 7.53 8.46
C GLN A 50 24.96 9.00 8.03
N ARG A 51 24.08 9.29 7.04
CA ARG A 51 23.78 10.67 6.62
C ARG A 51 23.21 11.50 7.78
N LYS A 52 23.71 12.72 7.91
CA LYS A 52 23.21 13.73 8.85
C LYS A 52 21.87 14.27 8.34
N ALA A 53 21.07 14.84 9.23
CA ALA A 53 19.75 15.40 8.92
C ALA A 53 19.79 16.47 7.80
N ASN A 54 20.89 17.24 7.71
CA ASN A 54 21.05 18.31 6.71
C ASN A 54 21.52 17.79 5.33
N ASP A 55 21.89 16.51 5.25
CA ASP A 55 22.49 15.88 4.07
C ASP A 55 21.58 14.81 3.44
N LEU A 56 20.33 14.70 3.90
CA LEU A 56 19.37 13.71 3.39
C LEU A 56 18.96 13.97 1.95
N GLY A 57 18.95 15.25 1.52
CA GLY A 57 18.63 15.66 0.15
C GLY A 57 19.73 15.38 -0.88
N LEU A 58 20.87 14.82 -0.48
CA LEU A 58 21.94 14.46 -1.43
C LEU A 58 21.51 13.26 -2.29
N ALA A 59 22.00 13.24 -3.53
CA ALA A 59 21.66 12.21 -4.53
C ALA A 59 22.24 10.82 -4.21
N SER A 60 23.11 10.69 -3.21
CA SER A 60 23.74 9.44 -2.81
C SER A 60 23.53 9.12 -1.33
N ALA A 61 23.30 7.84 -1.05
CA ALA A 61 23.30 7.32 0.31
C ALA A 61 24.68 7.56 0.96
N GLY A 62 24.69 7.71 2.28
CA GLY A 62 25.93 7.66 3.05
C GLY A 62 26.33 6.22 3.32
N ASP A 63 27.40 6.05 4.10
CA ASP A 63 27.85 4.73 4.54
C ASP A 63 26.75 4.01 5.33
N SER A 64 26.66 2.69 5.15
CA SER A 64 25.68 1.88 5.85
C SER A 64 25.88 1.97 7.36
N ARG A 65 24.77 1.98 8.10
CA ARG A 65 24.80 1.76 9.55
C ARG A 65 24.98 0.28 9.81
N THR A 66 25.76 -0.03 10.83
CA THR A 66 25.89 -1.38 11.37
C THR A 66 25.53 -1.35 12.84
N VAL A 67 25.10 -2.49 13.38
CA VAL A 67 24.83 -2.61 14.83
C VAL A 67 26.04 -2.17 15.65
N LEU A 68 27.26 -2.53 15.24
CA LEU A 68 28.49 -2.16 15.95
C LEU A 68 28.73 -0.65 15.96
N TRP A 69 28.52 0.02 14.82
CA TRP A 69 28.66 1.46 14.73
C TRP A 69 27.64 2.18 15.63
N THR A 70 26.37 1.76 15.58
CA THR A 70 25.30 2.35 16.41
C THR A 70 25.60 2.17 17.90
N LEU A 71 26.08 0.99 18.31
CA LEU A 71 26.51 0.75 19.69
C LEU A 71 27.71 1.61 20.11
N GLY A 72 28.64 1.85 19.19
CA GLY A 72 29.78 2.75 19.42
C GLY A 72 29.33 4.18 19.73
N ILE A 73 28.45 4.74 18.89
CA ILE A 73 27.89 6.08 19.09
C ILE A 73 27.09 6.16 20.40
N MET A 74 26.33 5.13 20.74
CA MET A 74 25.58 5.11 22.01
C MET A 74 26.50 5.07 23.22
N LYS A 75 27.59 4.31 23.15
CA LYS A 75 28.60 4.26 24.22
C LYS A 75 29.26 5.62 24.38
N GLU A 76 29.69 6.24 23.29
CA GLU A 76 30.28 7.58 23.30
C GLU A 76 29.32 8.63 23.90
N ALA A 77 28.05 8.60 23.50
CA ALA A 77 27.02 9.48 24.04
C ALA A 77 26.79 9.26 25.54
N HIS A 78 26.75 8.00 25.98
CA HIS A 78 26.64 7.65 27.40
C HIS A 78 27.84 8.19 28.18
N ASP A 79 29.06 7.92 27.73
CA ASP A 79 30.30 8.36 28.38
C ASP A 79 30.38 9.91 28.44
N THR A 80 29.90 10.60 27.40
CA THR A 80 29.80 12.07 27.37
C THR A 80 28.71 12.62 28.30
N SER A 81 27.58 11.91 28.43
CA SER A 81 26.47 12.29 29.32
C SER A 81 26.78 12.05 30.81
N VAL A 82 27.65 11.08 31.13
CA VAL A 82 28.14 10.88 32.50
C VAL A 82 29.11 12.00 32.92
N ALA A 83 29.79 12.65 31.96
CA ALA A 83 30.67 13.79 32.21
C ALA A 83 29.93 15.13 32.42
N ASN A 84 28.72 15.29 31.87
CA ASN A 84 27.90 16.49 31.98
C ASN A 84 26.57 16.12 32.68
N GLN A 85 26.41 16.42 33.97
CA GLN A 85 25.25 16.05 34.81
C GLN A 85 23.89 16.68 34.39
N GLU A 86 23.45 16.51 33.15
CA GLU A 86 22.10 16.86 32.68
C GLU A 86 21.59 15.76 31.74
N ALA A 87 21.04 14.70 32.33
CA ALA A 87 20.38 13.65 31.57
C ALA A 87 18.94 14.08 31.24
N THR A 88 18.67 14.42 29.98
CA THR A 88 17.31 14.24 29.42
C THR A 88 17.18 12.81 28.88
N PRO A 89 16.40 11.92 29.53
CA PRO A 89 16.19 10.57 29.06
C PRO A 89 15.24 10.62 27.85
N GLY A 90 15.73 10.22 26.70
CA GLY A 90 14.96 10.24 25.47
C GLY A 90 15.39 9.16 24.50
N GLN A 91 15.50 7.92 24.95
CA GLN A 91 15.52 6.73 24.10
C GLN A 91 15.38 5.48 24.98
N ASP A 92 14.33 4.69 24.77
CA ASP A 92 14.12 3.42 25.49
C ASP A 92 15.30 2.48 25.24
N SER A 93 16.17 2.31 26.23
CA SER A 93 17.32 1.40 26.23
C SER A 93 16.94 -0.07 25.96
N ASN A 94 15.65 -0.40 26.01
CA ASN A 94 15.11 -1.73 25.78
C ASN A 94 15.00 -2.13 24.30
N SER A 95 14.87 -1.19 23.34
CA SER A 95 14.75 -1.54 21.91
C SER A 95 16.09 -2.00 21.33
N THR A 96 17.19 -1.34 21.70
CA THR A 96 18.56 -1.65 21.26
C THR A 96 19.04 -3.02 21.76
N GLN A 97 18.68 -3.39 22.99
CA GLN A 97 19.04 -4.71 23.52
C GLN A 97 18.34 -5.84 22.76
N LYS A 98 17.15 -5.59 22.20
CA LYS A 98 16.43 -6.61 21.42
C LYS A 98 17.05 -6.83 20.04
N SER A 99 17.48 -5.77 19.34
CA SER A 99 18.10 -5.88 18.01
C SER A 99 19.47 -6.57 18.04
N LYS A 100 20.28 -6.36 19.08
CA LYS A 100 21.60 -7.01 19.26
C LYS A 100 21.53 -8.53 19.36
N ASN A 101 20.37 -9.08 19.73
CA ASN A 101 20.26 -10.48 20.13
C ASN A 101 19.74 -11.41 19.02
N PHE A 102 19.32 -10.87 17.88
CA PHE A 102 18.91 -11.70 16.75
C PHE A 102 20.12 -12.33 16.06
N PRO A 103 20.12 -13.67 15.86
CA PRO A 103 21.22 -14.34 15.19
C PRO A 103 21.27 -13.96 13.70
N LEU A 104 22.47 -13.77 13.17
CA LEU A 104 22.73 -13.52 11.73
C LEU A 104 21.90 -12.37 11.13
N THR A 105 21.55 -11.38 11.94
CA THR A 105 20.63 -10.30 11.57
C THR A 105 21.27 -8.95 11.88
N ASP A 106 21.32 -8.05 10.89
CA ASP A 106 21.54 -6.62 11.12
C ASP A 106 20.21 -5.87 10.99
N ILE A 107 19.81 -5.18 12.06
CA ILE A 107 18.53 -4.49 12.12
C ILE A 107 18.41 -3.37 11.09
N HIS A 108 19.52 -2.72 10.72
CA HIS A 108 19.53 -1.64 9.73
C HIS A 108 19.25 -2.19 8.33
N ASP A 109 19.73 -3.40 8.01
CA ASP A 109 19.48 -4.05 6.72
C ASP A 109 18.06 -4.60 6.61
N CYS A 110 17.52 -5.10 7.73
CA CYS A 110 16.14 -5.60 7.80
C CYS A 110 15.08 -4.53 7.58
N MET A 111 15.40 -3.24 7.74
CA MET A 111 14.43 -2.17 7.50
C MET A 111 14.03 -2.15 6.03
N THR A 112 12.75 -2.43 5.80
CA THR A 112 12.15 -2.46 4.46
C THR A 112 11.36 -1.19 4.18
N PRO A 113 11.13 -0.86 2.90
CA PRO A 113 10.24 0.23 2.51
C PRO A 113 8.84 0.05 3.11
N ASP A 114 8.29 1.09 3.73
CA ASP A 114 6.85 1.14 4.02
C ASP A 114 6.16 1.94 2.92
N ILE A 115 5.53 1.24 1.97
CA ILE A 115 4.92 1.89 0.81
C ILE A 115 3.84 2.89 1.24
N LEU A 116 3.03 2.54 2.23
CA LEU A 116 1.90 3.36 2.62
C LEU A 116 2.39 4.67 3.23
N HIS A 117 3.18 4.59 4.31
CA HIS A 117 3.55 5.78 5.06
C HIS A 117 4.72 6.56 4.45
N GLN A 118 5.63 5.89 3.73
CA GLN A 118 6.80 6.53 3.10
C GLN A 118 6.56 6.90 1.64
N CYS A 119 6.02 5.99 0.82
CA CYS A 119 5.83 6.27 -0.60
C CYS A 119 4.54 7.07 -0.86
N TYR A 120 3.36 6.56 -0.50
CA TYR A 120 2.08 7.21 -0.80
C TYR A 120 1.82 8.44 0.08
N GLN A 121 1.78 8.27 1.41
CA GLN A 121 1.52 9.37 2.34
C GLN A 121 2.73 10.29 2.54
N GLY A 122 3.91 9.84 2.10
CA GLY A 122 5.16 10.59 2.22
C GLY A 122 5.53 11.30 0.93
N VAL A 123 6.30 10.60 0.09
CA VAL A 123 6.85 11.12 -1.17
C VAL A 123 5.74 11.63 -2.07
N PHE A 124 4.74 10.80 -2.36
CA PHE A 124 3.73 11.13 -3.34
C PHE A 124 2.79 12.23 -2.84
N LYS A 125 2.38 12.22 -1.57
CA LYS A 125 1.60 13.34 -0.97
C LYS A 125 2.37 14.67 -1.08
N HIS A 126 3.67 14.64 -0.85
CA HIS A 126 4.52 15.82 -1.00
C HIS A 126 4.61 16.28 -2.46
N LEU A 127 4.90 15.36 -3.39
CA LEU A 127 4.91 15.65 -4.82
C LEU A 127 3.56 16.17 -5.31
N LEU A 128 2.46 15.58 -4.85
CA LEU A 128 1.11 15.96 -5.26
C LEU A 128 0.77 17.38 -4.82
N LYS A 129 1.12 17.77 -3.58
CA LYS A 129 0.97 19.16 -3.12
C LYS A 129 1.67 20.14 -4.08
N CYS A 130 2.84 19.76 -4.57
CA CYS A 130 3.60 20.58 -5.51
C CYS A 130 3.02 20.58 -6.94
N VAL A 131 2.43 19.46 -7.38
CA VAL A 131 1.78 19.36 -8.70
C VAL A 131 0.43 20.08 -8.72
N GLN A 132 -0.29 20.12 -7.59
CA GLN A 132 -1.58 20.80 -7.45
C GLN A 132 -1.49 22.30 -7.75
N GLU A 133 -0.34 22.93 -7.54
CA GLU A 133 -0.16 24.37 -7.75
C GLU A 133 -0.05 24.77 -9.23
N ILE A 134 0.21 23.82 -10.16
CA ILE A 134 0.73 24.19 -11.49
C ILE A 134 0.01 23.53 -12.69
N VAL A 135 -0.63 22.35 -12.58
CA VAL A 135 -0.89 21.54 -13.80
C VAL A 135 -2.31 20.94 -13.96
N VAL A 136 -2.84 21.09 -15.18
CA VAL A 136 -3.87 20.20 -15.76
C VAL A 136 -3.20 18.92 -16.24
N LEU A 137 -3.53 17.77 -15.64
CA LEU A 137 -2.90 16.50 -15.97
C LEU A 137 -3.30 16.04 -17.39
N PRO A 138 -2.35 15.54 -18.20
CA PRO A 138 -2.64 15.07 -19.55
C PRO A 138 -3.57 13.84 -19.53
N PRO A 139 -4.42 13.68 -20.57
CA PRO A 139 -5.26 12.50 -20.71
C PRO A 139 -4.42 11.26 -21.01
N THR A 140 -4.61 10.21 -20.20
CA THR A 140 -3.90 8.93 -20.34
C THR A 140 -4.89 7.77 -20.31
N CYS A 141 -4.64 6.71 -21.09
CA CYS A 141 -5.52 5.55 -21.15
C CYS A 141 -5.50 4.73 -19.85
N GLY A 142 -6.65 4.12 -19.49
CA GLY A 142 -6.76 3.23 -18.33
C GLY A 142 -6.77 3.92 -16.96
N VAL A 143 -6.68 5.25 -16.91
CA VAL A 143 -6.70 6.05 -15.67
C VAL A 143 -7.74 7.16 -15.76
N ARG A 144 -8.19 7.67 -14.60
CA ARG A 144 -9.17 8.76 -14.56
C ARG A 144 -8.58 10.02 -15.19
N HIS A 145 -9.37 10.68 -16.04
CA HIS A 145 -9.02 11.97 -16.62
C HIS A 145 -9.45 13.13 -15.70
N PHE A 146 -8.53 14.06 -15.44
CA PHE A 146 -8.71 15.20 -14.54
C PHE A 146 -8.95 16.49 -15.34
N LYS A 147 -10.15 16.65 -15.91
CA LYS A 147 -10.51 17.74 -16.84
C LYS A 147 -10.25 19.16 -16.31
N LYS A 148 -10.39 19.37 -14.99
CA LYS A 148 -10.17 20.67 -14.33
C LYS A 148 -8.81 20.73 -13.61
N GLY A 149 -7.92 19.79 -13.88
CA GLY A 149 -6.72 19.58 -13.07
C GLY A 149 -7.03 18.99 -11.70
N ILE A 150 -6.06 19.10 -10.79
CA ILE A 150 -6.12 18.55 -9.43
C ILE A 150 -5.96 19.63 -8.33
N ALA A 151 -5.90 20.90 -8.73
CA ALA A 151 -5.67 22.04 -7.83
C ALA A 151 -6.75 22.17 -6.75
N ASP A 152 -8.02 21.96 -7.12
CA ASP A 152 -9.17 22.12 -6.21
C ASP A 152 -9.39 20.93 -5.26
N PHE A 153 -8.51 19.92 -5.29
CA PHE A 153 -8.71 18.73 -4.46
C PHE A 153 -8.30 19.03 -3.02
N SER A 154 -9.31 19.26 -2.18
CA SER A 154 -9.14 19.37 -0.72
C SER A 154 -8.71 18.04 -0.10
N GLN A 155 -9.14 16.91 -0.70
CA GLN A 155 -8.73 15.55 -0.33
C GLN A 155 -8.61 14.69 -1.59
N VAL A 156 -7.56 13.88 -1.66
CA VAL A 156 -7.32 12.94 -2.75
C VAL A 156 -7.52 11.52 -2.22
N THR A 157 -8.44 10.77 -2.83
CA THR A 157 -8.69 9.36 -2.47
C THR A 157 -7.54 8.46 -2.91
N GLY A 158 -7.40 7.28 -2.30
CA GLY A 158 -6.35 6.32 -2.68
C GLY A 158 -6.38 5.92 -4.17
N THR A 159 -7.57 5.83 -4.78
CA THR A 159 -7.72 5.53 -6.22
C THR A 159 -7.29 6.71 -7.09
N GLU A 160 -7.61 7.95 -6.69
CA GLU A 160 -7.14 9.16 -7.37
C GLU A 160 -5.61 9.28 -7.27
N HIS A 161 -5.04 9.01 -6.10
CA HIS A 161 -3.60 8.92 -5.88
C HIS A 161 -2.92 7.99 -6.90
N LYS A 162 -3.43 6.75 -7.04
CA LYS A 162 -2.91 5.77 -8.00
C LYS A 162 -2.97 6.28 -9.45
N HIS A 163 -4.10 6.85 -9.86
CA HIS A 163 -4.25 7.38 -11.21
C HIS A 163 -3.32 8.57 -11.49
N ILE A 164 -3.20 9.52 -10.55
CA ILE A 164 -2.30 10.67 -10.69
C ILE A 164 -0.85 10.20 -10.78
N ALA A 165 -0.45 9.22 -9.95
CA ALA A 165 0.88 8.63 -9.99
C ALA A 165 1.22 8.03 -11.36
N CYS A 166 0.31 7.23 -11.92
CA CYS A 166 0.50 6.66 -13.26
C CYS A 166 0.70 7.74 -14.33
N ILE A 167 -0.08 8.83 -14.29
CA ILE A 167 0.03 9.94 -15.27
C ILE A 167 1.37 10.65 -15.12
N LEU A 168 1.80 10.95 -13.89
CA LEU A 168 3.06 11.64 -13.61
C LEU A 168 4.27 10.81 -14.08
N ILE A 169 4.30 9.51 -13.77
CA ILE A 169 5.37 8.61 -14.19
C ILE A 169 5.41 8.50 -15.73
N ALA A 170 4.25 8.35 -16.38
CA ALA A 170 4.17 8.26 -17.83
C ALA A 170 4.68 9.55 -18.51
N SER A 171 4.47 10.70 -17.88
CA SER A 171 4.96 11.99 -18.38
C SER A 171 6.46 12.17 -18.14
N LEU A 172 6.98 11.79 -16.97
CA LEU A 172 8.41 11.82 -16.64
C LEU A 172 9.24 10.92 -17.56
N THR A 173 8.68 9.79 -17.97
CA THR A 173 9.29 8.85 -18.93
C THR A 173 9.13 9.30 -20.39
N GLY A 174 8.49 10.44 -20.65
CA GLY A 174 8.29 10.99 -21.99
C GLY A 174 7.29 10.20 -22.85
N LYS A 175 6.46 9.36 -22.22
CA LYS A 175 5.40 8.59 -22.90
C LYS A 175 4.10 9.38 -23.05
N VAL A 176 3.95 10.47 -22.31
CA VAL A 176 2.81 11.40 -22.33
C VAL A 176 3.36 12.83 -22.41
N ASP A 177 2.55 13.77 -22.92
CA ASP A 177 2.94 15.18 -23.11
C ASP A 177 3.63 15.76 -21.86
N GLN A 178 4.82 16.33 -22.07
CA GLN A 178 5.70 16.83 -21.02
C GLN A 178 5.46 18.32 -20.69
N ARG A 179 4.61 19.00 -21.47
CA ARG A 179 4.30 20.43 -21.30
C ARG A 179 3.61 20.66 -19.95
N GLY A 180 4.42 20.95 -18.93
CA GLY A 180 4.02 21.16 -17.53
C GLY A 180 4.92 20.44 -16.53
N ILE A 181 5.41 19.25 -16.88
CA ILE A 181 6.18 18.37 -15.96
C ILE A 181 7.69 18.58 -16.10
N ALA A 182 8.19 18.96 -17.28
CA ALA A 182 9.61 19.34 -17.44
C ALA A 182 9.97 20.64 -16.67
N TYR A 183 9.02 21.57 -16.53
CA TYR A 183 9.17 22.78 -15.71
C TYR A 183 9.23 22.43 -14.21
N PHE A 184 8.41 21.46 -13.78
CA PHE A 184 8.35 20.95 -12.42
C PHE A 184 9.69 20.35 -11.95
N VAL A 185 10.32 19.48 -12.76
CA VAL A 185 11.63 18.88 -12.42
C VAL A 185 12.74 19.95 -12.31
N LYS A 186 12.63 21.04 -13.07
CA LYS A 186 13.62 22.13 -13.13
C LYS A 186 13.45 23.17 -12.00
N GLN A 187 12.23 23.38 -11.52
CA GLN A 187 11.89 24.34 -10.45
C GLN A 187 12.11 23.77 -9.03
N GLN A 188 11.99 22.46 -8.84
CA GLN A 188 11.97 21.85 -7.49
C GLN A 188 13.32 21.36 -6.96
N THR A 189 14.43 21.52 -7.68
CA THR A 189 15.77 21.20 -7.16
C THR A 189 16.31 22.25 -6.18
N THR A 190 15.45 22.91 -5.38
CA THR A 190 15.90 23.56 -4.15
C THR A 190 16.12 22.49 -3.08
N LYS A 191 17.38 22.34 -2.66
CA LYS A 191 17.88 21.30 -1.73
C LYS A 191 17.01 21.10 -0.48
N ASP A 192 16.33 22.14 -0.02
CA ASP A 192 15.56 22.14 1.23
C ASP A 192 14.24 21.35 1.16
N GLN A 193 13.60 21.24 -0.01
CA GLN A 193 12.33 20.48 -0.16
C GLN A 193 12.54 18.96 -0.26
N ILE A 194 13.72 18.53 -0.72
CA ILE A 194 14.08 17.11 -0.89
C ILE A 194 14.81 16.57 0.35
N ASN A 195 15.22 17.45 1.27
CA ASN A 195 15.93 17.10 2.50
C ASN A 195 15.01 16.54 3.61
N ILE A 196 14.20 15.54 3.27
CA ILE A 196 13.35 14.83 4.24
C ILE A 196 13.65 13.32 4.22
N PRO A 197 13.54 12.62 5.36
CA PRO A 197 13.87 11.18 5.46
C PRO A 197 13.12 10.30 4.46
N LYS A 198 11.90 10.68 4.11
CA LYS A 198 11.02 9.96 3.18
C LYS A 198 11.49 9.98 1.73
N PHE A 199 12.14 11.06 1.27
CA PHE A 199 12.77 11.07 -0.06
C PHE A 199 14.11 10.35 -0.03
N HIS A 200 14.89 10.57 1.03
CA HIS A 200 16.18 9.89 1.19
C HIS A 200 16.04 8.36 1.24
N SER A 201 14.96 7.84 1.84
CA SER A 201 14.72 6.39 1.93
C SER A 201 14.61 5.72 0.57
N LEU A 202 14.20 6.45 -0.49
CA LEU A 202 14.11 5.90 -1.86
C LEU A 202 15.44 5.39 -2.39
N LEU A 203 16.56 5.99 -1.98
CA LEU A 203 17.91 5.52 -2.33
C LEU A 203 18.19 4.11 -1.82
N HIS A 204 17.48 3.70 -0.76
CA HIS A 204 17.63 2.40 -0.11
C HIS A 204 16.63 1.34 -0.62
N TYR A 205 15.74 1.68 -1.57
CA TYR A 205 14.70 0.74 -2.04
C TYR A 205 15.24 -0.29 -3.03
N VAL A 206 16.32 0.05 -3.75
CA VAL A 206 16.89 -0.79 -4.82
C VAL A 206 17.30 -2.17 -4.29
N ASN A 207 17.97 -2.23 -3.14
CA ASN A 207 18.48 -3.49 -2.60
C ASN A 207 17.36 -4.41 -2.06
N PRO A 208 16.42 -3.94 -1.22
CA PRO A 208 15.25 -4.71 -0.83
C PRO A 208 14.45 -5.22 -2.04
N ILE A 209 14.28 -4.41 -3.09
CA ILE A 209 13.57 -4.86 -4.29
C ILE A 209 14.29 -6.02 -4.98
N LYS A 210 15.62 -5.96 -5.08
CA LYS A 210 16.43 -7.04 -5.66
C LYS A 210 16.40 -8.32 -4.82
N TRP A 211 16.43 -8.21 -3.50
CA TRP A 211 16.58 -9.35 -2.59
C TRP A 211 15.26 -10.02 -2.21
N LEU A 212 14.16 -9.27 -2.15
CA LEU A 212 12.91 -9.71 -1.51
C LEU A 212 11.69 -9.48 -2.42
N GLY A 213 11.91 -8.97 -3.64
CA GLY A 213 10.88 -8.80 -4.66
C GLY A 213 10.21 -7.42 -4.65
N THR A 214 9.09 -7.32 -5.37
CA THR A 214 8.37 -6.05 -5.59
C THR A 214 7.93 -5.41 -4.29
N THR A 215 7.81 -4.07 -4.29
CA THR A 215 7.47 -3.33 -3.09
C THR A 215 6.15 -3.74 -2.47
N ASP A 216 5.20 -4.28 -3.23
CA ASP A 216 3.90 -4.77 -2.74
C ASP A 216 4.01 -5.78 -1.59
N ASN A 217 5.15 -6.49 -1.49
CA ASN A 217 5.46 -7.40 -0.39
C ASN A 217 5.61 -6.70 0.97
N TYR A 218 5.75 -5.37 1.00
CA TYR A 218 5.88 -4.55 2.20
C TYR A 218 4.68 -3.63 2.41
N ASN A 219 3.55 -3.89 1.75
CA ASN A 219 2.37 -3.06 1.89
C ASN A 219 1.74 -3.26 3.29
N THR A 220 1.69 -2.19 4.07
CA THR A 220 1.07 -2.16 5.40
C THR A 220 -0.43 -1.85 5.37
N GLU A 221 -1.03 -1.53 4.21
CA GLU A 221 -2.46 -1.20 4.10
C GLU A 221 -3.39 -2.27 4.68
N ALA A 222 -3.09 -3.55 4.42
CA ALA A 222 -3.87 -4.66 4.98
C ALA A 222 -3.74 -4.74 6.51
N PHE A 223 -2.52 -4.53 7.02
CA PHE A 223 -2.23 -4.57 8.45
C PHE A 223 -2.79 -3.35 9.19
N GLU A 224 -2.80 -2.16 8.59
CA GLU A 224 -3.44 -0.97 9.16
C GLU A 224 -4.97 -1.17 9.27
N ARG A 225 -5.57 -1.80 8.25
CA ARG A 225 -6.98 -2.19 8.31
C ARG A 225 -7.23 -3.17 9.47
N PHE A 226 -6.38 -4.20 9.61
CA PHE A 226 -6.47 -5.11 10.75
C PHE A 226 -6.20 -4.41 12.09
N HIS A 227 -5.34 -3.40 12.14
CA HIS A 227 -5.09 -2.65 13.37
C HIS A 227 -6.33 -1.84 13.80
N VAL A 228 -7.09 -1.29 12.84
CA VAL A 228 -8.40 -0.69 13.12
C VAL A 228 -9.37 -1.75 13.67
N ASP A 229 -9.61 -2.82 12.90
CA ASP A 229 -10.66 -3.78 13.19
C ASP A 229 -10.33 -4.67 14.43
N MET A 230 -9.05 -5.01 14.63
CA MET A 230 -8.62 -5.95 15.68
C MET A 230 -8.06 -5.29 16.93
N ALA A 231 -7.49 -4.08 16.84
CA ALA A 231 -6.93 -3.39 18.00
C ALA A 231 -7.80 -2.23 18.46
N LYS A 232 -8.12 -1.26 17.58
CA LYS A 232 -8.89 -0.06 17.98
C LYS A 232 -10.32 -0.40 18.38
N GLU A 233 -11.04 -1.18 17.58
CA GLU A 233 -12.42 -1.56 17.90
C GLU A 233 -12.49 -2.46 19.14
N ALA A 234 -11.56 -3.42 19.25
CA ALA A 234 -11.46 -4.28 20.43
C ALA A 234 -11.14 -3.48 21.70
N TRP A 235 -10.21 -2.52 21.61
CA TRP A 235 -9.86 -1.61 22.71
C TRP A 235 -11.06 -0.79 23.16
N ASP A 236 -11.77 -0.19 22.21
CA ASP A 236 -12.95 0.64 22.48
C ASP A 236 -14.04 -0.14 23.21
N ALA A 237 -14.22 -1.41 22.86
CA ALA A 237 -15.17 -2.34 23.49
C ALA A 237 -14.78 -2.77 24.92
N THR A 238 -13.57 -2.46 25.40
CA THR A 238 -13.14 -2.78 26.76
C THR A 238 -13.51 -1.71 27.78
N ASN A 239 -13.40 -2.05 29.07
CA ASN A 239 -13.44 -1.07 30.17
C ASN A 239 -12.08 -0.40 30.44
N LYS A 240 -11.07 -0.61 29.57
CA LYS A 240 -9.70 -0.07 29.64
C LYS A 240 -8.87 -0.48 30.87
N ARG A 241 -9.35 -1.41 31.71
CA ARG A 241 -8.61 -2.01 32.83
C ARG A 241 -8.30 -3.48 32.52
N ASN A 242 -7.05 -3.93 32.61
CA ASN A 242 -6.66 -5.29 32.21
C ASN A 242 -7.24 -5.68 30.85
N HIS A 243 -7.11 -4.75 29.89
CA HIS A 243 -7.83 -4.74 28.61
C HIS A 243 -7.46 -5.91 27.71
N PHE A 244 -6.24 -6.45 27.80
CA PHE A 244 -5.74 -7.48 26.89
C PHE A 244 -6.68 -8.70 26.83
N HIS A 245 -7.10 -9.22 27.99
CA HIS A 245 -8.03 -10.34 28.04
C HIS A 245 -9.41 -10.00 27.47
N GLN A 246 -9.90 -8.78 27.72
CA GLN A 246 -11.18 -8.31 27.19
C GLN A 246 -11.15 -8.15 25.66
N MET A 247 -10.04 -7.63 25.12
CA MET A 247 -9.83 -7.53 23.68
C MET A 247 -9.80 -8.91 23.02
N THR A 248 -9.05 -9.87 23.59
CA THR A 248 -9.02 -11.25 23.08
C THR A 248 -10.41 -11.89 23.12
N GLN A 249 -11.16 -11.75 24.22
CA GLN A 249 -12.52 -12.26 24.31
C GLN A 249 -13.46 -11.63 23.27
N TRP A 250 -13.35 -10.32 23.07
CA TRP A 250 -14.16 -9.61 22.06
C TRP A 250 -13.86 -10.13 20.65
N LEU A 251 -12.58 -10.31 20.30
CA LEU A 251 -12.16 -10.87 19.01
C LEU A 251 -12.69 -12.30 18.82
N SER A 252 -12.53 -13.17 19.81
CA SER A 252 -13.07 -14.54 19.75
C SER A 252 -14.59 -14.57 19.58
N ARG A 253 -15.31 -13.58 20.12
CA ARG A 253 -16.77 -13.45 19.88
C ARG A 253 -17.06 -13.03 18.44
N GLN A 254 -16.33 -12.07 17.89
CA GLN A 254 -16.49 -11.66 16.49
C GLN A 254 -16.22 -12.83 15.53
N GLU A 255 -15.14 -13.59 15.75
CA GLU A 255 -14.81 -14.78 14.96
C GLU A 255 -15.93 -15.84 14.99
N LYS A 256 -16.51 -16.08 16.18
CA LYS A 256 -17.64 -17.01 16.33
C LYS A 256 -18.89 -16.52 15.61
N ILE A 257 -19.21 -15.23 15.71
CA ILE A 257 -20.35 -14.62 15.00
C ILE A 257 -20.16 -14.73 13.49
N LEU A 258 -18.96 -14.42 12.99
CA LEU A 258 -18.62 -14.55 11.57
C LEU A 258 -18.72 -16.01 11.10
N SER A 259 -18.13 -16.94 11.85
CA SER A 259 -18.19 -18.38 11.56
C SER A 259 -19.62 -18.90 11.51
N PHE A 260 -20.46 -18.48 12.47
CA PHE A 260 -21.87 -18.83 12.49
C PHE A 260 -22.64 -18.22 11.30
N GLY A 261 -22.31 -16.99 10.91
CA GLY A 261 -22.84 -16.35 9.71
C GLY A 261 -22.49 -17.13 8.43
N PHE A 262 -21.26 -17.64 8.32
CA PHE A 262 -20.86 -18.52 7.21
C PHE A 262 -21.67 -19.82 7.21
N TYR A 263 -21.82 -20.46 8.36
CA TYR A 263 -22.61 -21.69 8.50
C TYR A 263 -24.08 -21.47 8.09
N ARG A 264 -24.70 -20.38 8.54
CA ARG A 264 -26.06 -19.97 8.16
C ARG A 264 -26.20 -19.80 6.65
N ASN A 265 -25.29 -19.03 6.03
CA ASN A 265 -25.31 -18.81 4.58
C ASN A 265 -25.13 -20.12 3.79
N TRP A 266 -24.28 -21.02 4.29
CA TRP A 266 -24.11 -22.34 3.70
C TRP A 266 -25.39 -23.17 3.76
N ILE A 267 -26.07 -23.24 4.92
CA ILE A 267 -27.38 -23.91 5.06
C ILE A 267 -28.43 -23.32 4.11
N ASP A 268 -28.53 -21.99 4.06
CA ASP A 268 -29.55 -21.33 3.24
C ASP A 268 -29.27 -21.59 1.74
N SER A 269 -27.99 -21.68 1.34
CA SER A 269 -27.58 -22.01 -0.03
C SER A 269 -27.80 -23.49 -0.44
N THR A 270 -27.73 -24.43 0.51
CA THR A 270 -27.99 -25.85 0.26
C THR A 270 -29.50 -26.15 0.25
N SER A 271 -30.28 -25.42 1.06
CA SER A 271 -31.74 -25.55 1.11
C SER A 271 -32.42 -25.03 -0.18
N THR A 272 -31.84 -24.02 -0.83
CA THR A 272 -32.37 -23.42 -2.07
C THR A 272 -32.01 -24.22 -3.35
N ASN A 273 -31.07 -25.17 -3.26
CA ASN A 273 -30.54 -25.91 -4.41
C ASN A 273 -31.09 -27.34 -4.61
N GLN A 274 -32.22 -27.70 -3.99
CA GLN A 274 -32.88 -29.01 -4.22
C GLN A 274 -33.56 -29.17 -5.60
N GLY A 275 -33.13 -28.42 -6.62
CA GLY A 275 -33.67 -28.53 -7.99
C GLY A 275 -32.74 -28.13 -9.14
N ALA A 276 -31.48 -27.76 -8.92
CA ALA A 276 -30.58 -27.35 -10.00
C ALA A 276 -29.23 -28.08 -9.92
N GLN A 277 -28.80 -28.64 -11.06
CA GLN A 277 -27.55 -29.39 -11.23
C GLN A 277 -26.34 -28.63 -10.69
N LYS A 278 -25.41 -29.39 -10.08
CA LYS A 278 -24.07 -28.99 -9.66
C LYS A 278 -23.40 -28.10 -10.72
N ASN A 279 -23.27 -26.80 -10.46
CA ASN A 279 -22.25 -25.93 -11.04
C ASN A 279 -21.95 -24.80 -10.05
N ASP A 280 -20.71 -24.77 -9.55
CA ASP A 280 -20.03 -23.75 -8.74
C ASP A 280 -20.84 -22.96 -7.68
N ILE A 281 -20.68 -23.39 -6.42
CA ILE A 281 -21.13 -22.65 -5.23
C ILE A 281 -20.22 -21.43 -5.03
N THR A 282 -20.57 -20.27 -5.60
CA THR A 282 -19.99 -18.99 -5.17
C THR A 282 -20.77 -18.46 -3.96
N LEU A 283 -20.21 -18.61 -2.75
CA LEU A 283 -20.74 -18.01 -1.52
C LEU A 283 -20.58 -16.47 -1.61
N LYS A 284 -21.70 -15.74 -1.74
CA LYS A 284 -21.71 -14.26 -1.62
C LYS A 284 -21.87 -13.88 -0.15
N LEU A 285 -20.85 -13.23 0.41
CA LEU A 285 -20.91 -12.66 1.75
C LEU A 285 -21.53 -11.26 1.69
N ASP A 286 -22.70 -11.08 2.31
CA ASP A 286 -23.36 -9.77 2.43
C ASP A 286 -23.09 -9.21 3.83
N VAL A 287 -21.93 -8.55 3.99
CA VAL A 287 -21.41 -8.05 5.28
C VAL A 287 -22.39 -7.09 5.98
N ALA A 288 -23.28 -6.44 5.22
CA ALA A 288 -24.30 -5.54 5.76
C ALA A 288 -25.38 -6.26 6.58
N LYS A 289 -25.63 -7.55 6.33
CA LYS A 289 -26.63 -8.34 7.06
C LYS A 289 -26.15 -8.88 8.41
N LEU A 290 -24.85 -8.78 8.70
CA LEU A 290 -24.26 -9.29 9.94
C LEU A 290 -24.42 -8.34 11.15
N GLY A 291 -25.19 -7.25 11.01
CA GLY A 291 -25.49 -6.34 12.14
C GLY A 291 -24.27 -5.59 12.70
N LEU A 292 -23.10 -5.70 12.06
CA LEU A 292 -21.91 -4.92 12.37
C LEU A 292 -22.17 -3.47 11.96
N LYS A 293 -22.60 -2.65 12.92
CA LYS A 293 -22.71 -1.20 12.72
C LYS A 293 -21.31 -0.66 12.44
N LYS A 294 -21.04 -0.29 11.20
CA LYS A 294 -19.89 0.56 10.85
C LYS A 294 -20.00 1.84 11.67
N ARG A 295 -19.11 2.04 12.64
CA ARG A 295 -18.98 3.35 13.29
C ARG A 295 -18.49 4.34 12.24
N GLN A 296 -19.14 5.48 12.11
CA GLN A 296 -18.49 6.66 11.55
C GLN A 296 -17.35 7.02 12.50
N ILE A 297 -16.13 6.68 12.12
CA ILE A 297 -14.93 7.05 12.87
C ILE A 297 -14.88 8.59 12.86
N PRO A 298 -14.85 9.27 14.01
CA PRO A 298 -14.53 10.69 14.05
C PRO A 298 -13.14 10.83 13.46
N ASN A 299 -13.07 11.54 12.34
CA ASN A 299 -11.82 11.92 11.71
C ASN A 299 -10.95 12.60 12.79
N SER A 300 -9.82 11.99 13.16
CA SER A 300 -8.85 12.66 14.03
C SER A 300 -8.18 13.85 13.34
N ASP A 301 -8.58 14.17 12.11
CA ASP A 301 -8.39 15.46 11.45
C ASP A 301 -9.74 16.17 11.22
N GLN A 302 -10.36 16.64 12.31
CA GLN A 302 -10.65 18.05 12.56
C GLN A 302 -10.64 19.10 11.42
N ARG A 303 -11.08 18.84 10.17
CA ARG A 303 -11.57 19.84 9.16
C ARG A 303 -11.79 19.19 7.78
N ALA A 304 -12.83 18.38 7.64
CA ALA A 304 -13.44 18.07 6.33
C ALA A 304 -14.80 17.39 6.55
N ALA A 305 -15.82 18.17 6.87
CA ALA A 305 -17.18 17.67 6.94
C ALA A 305 -18.15 18.76 6.45
N THR A 306 -18.25 18.89 5.14
CA THR A 306 -19.43 19.47 4.48
C THR A 306 -19.44 19.02 3.02
N ALA A 307 -19.82 17.76 2.81
CA ALA A 307 -20.28 17.29 1.51
C ALA A 307 -21.34 16.20 1.74
N THR A 308 -22.57 16.53 1.37
CA THR A 308 -23.77 15.69 1.42
C THR A 308 -23.59 14.44 0.54
N PRO A 309 -24.05 13.24 0.96
CA PRO A 309 -23.88 12.02 0.18
C PRO A 309 -24.81 12.02 -1.03
N ALA A 310 -24.23 11.92 -2.24
CA ALA A 310 -24.95 11.56 -3.44
C ALA A 310 -25.17 10.04 -3.48
N SER A 311 -26.40 9.69 -3.81
CA SER A 311 -27.03 8.37 -3.80
C SER A 311 -26.36 7.35 -4.74
N THR A 312 -26.15 6.15 -4.20
CA THR A 312 -26.42 4.83 -4.81
C THR A 312 -25.79 4.47 -6.16
N SER A 313 -24.87 3.50 -6.15
CA SER A 313 -25.15 2.17 -6.75
C SER A 313 -24.12 1.12 -6.35
N ASN A 314 -24.63 0.03 -5.81
CA ASN A 314 -23.93 -1.18 -5.37
C ASN A 314 -22.98 -1.77 -6.41
N ALA A 315 -21.74 -2.06 -6.00
CA ALA A 315 -20.85 -2.96 -6.74
C ALA A 315 -20.58 -4.21 -5.88
N ASN A 316 -21.32 -5.27 -6.19
CA ASN A 316 -21.08 -6.63 -5.73
C ASN A 316 -19.70 -7.11 -6.19
N THR A 317 -18.96 -7.68 -5.24
CA THR A 317 -17.77 -8.50 -5.44
C THR A 317 -18.15 -9.86 -6.04
N LYS A 318 -17.61 -10.15 -7.22
CA LYS A 318 -17.48 -11.52 -7.75
C LYS A 318 -16.18 -11.58 -8.54
N THR A 319 -15.16 -12.18 -7.94
CA THR A 319 -13.90 -12.55 -8.58
C THR A 319 -14.10 -13.93 -9.20
N LEU A 320 -14.54 -13.93 -10.46
CA LEU A 320 -14.13 -14.91 -11.45
C LEU A 320 -13.39 -14.06 -12.48
N LEU A 321 -12.23 -14.52 -12.95
CA LEU A 321 -11.49 -13.91 -14.06
C LEU A 321 -12.26 -14.10 -15.38
N GLN A 322 -13.52 -13.68 -15.43
CA GLN A 322 -14.12 -13.19 -16.65
C GLN A 322 -13.60 -11.76 -16.80
N THR A 323 -12.83 -11.52 -17.86
CA THR A 323 -12.56 -10.18 -18.37
C THR A 323 -13.89 -9.55 -18.78
N ASN A 324 -14.65 -9.08 -17.79
CA ASN A 324 -15.82 -8.25 -17.99
C ASN A 324 -15.30 -6.92 -18.53
N ILE A 325 -15.15 -6.84 -19.84
CA ILE A 325 -14.86 -5.61 -20.56
C ILE A 325 -16.05 -4.69 -20.30
N ARG A 326 -15.92 -3.80 -19.32
CA ARG A 326 -16.91 -2.78 -19.02
C ARG A 326 -16.74 -1.68 -20.05
N ILE A 327 -17.66 -1.61 -21.00
CA ILE A 327 -17.73 -0.53 -21.97
C ILE A 327 -18.38 0.68 -21.29
N ALA A 328 -17.77 1.86 -21.42
CA ALA A 328 -18.33 3.08 -20.88
C ALA A 328 -19.69 3.38 -21.54
N LYS A 329 -20.74 3.57 -20.73
CA LYS A 329 -22.08 3.95 -21.20
C LYS A 329 -22.07 5.25 -22.03
N HIS A 330 -21.10 6.11 -21.76
CA HIS A 330 -20.84 7.35 -22.50
C HIS A 330 -19.35 7.40 -22.86
N PRO A 331 -18.95 7.02 -24.08
CA PRO A 331 -17.55 7.06 -24.48
C PRO A 331 -17.06 8.52 -24.55
N HIS A 332 -15.78 8.72 -24.24
CA HIS A 332 -15.14 10.05 -24.21
C HIS A 332 -15.25 10.80 -25.54
N GLU A 333 -15.28 10.07 -26.66
CA GLU A 333 -15.47 10.62 -28.00
C GLU A 333 -16.47 9.73 -28.75
N THR A 334 -17.58 10.32 -29.19
CA THR A 334 -18.62 9.61 -29.94
C THR A 334 -18.38 9.78 -31.44
N LYS A 335 -18.86 8.82 -32.25
CA LYS A 335 -18.85 8.91 -33.73
C LYS A 335 -17.46 9.02 -34.37
N LYS A 336 -16.42 8.44 -33.76
CA LYS A 336 -15.09 8.34 -34.40
C LYS A 336 -15.09 7.36 -35.56
N SER A 337 -14.30 7.68 -36.59
CA SER A 337 -13.98 6.70 -37.64
C SER A 337 -13.09 5.58 -37.09
N LEU A 338 -13.21 4.39 -37.66
CA LEU A 338 -12.42 3.22 -37.23
C LEU A 338 -10.91 3.45 -37.39
N ASN A 339 -10.48 4.16 -38.45
CA ASN A 339 -9.09 4.54 -38.66
C ASN A 339 -8.60 5.53 -37.60
N ALA A 340 -9.43 6.49 -37.19
CA ALA A 340 -9.07 7.42 -36.13
C ALA A 340 -8.88 6.71 -34.79
N ILE A 341 -9.72 5.71 -34.48
CA ILE A 341 -9.57 4.88 -33.26
C ILE A 341 -8.26 4.08 -33.30
N ALA A 342 -7.97 3.41 -34.43
CA ALA A 342 -6.75 2.61 -34.59
C ALA A 342 -5.49 3.48 -34.40
N ASN A 343 -5.47 4.68 -34.97
CA ASN A 343 -4.33 5.60 -34.89
C ASN A 343 -4.22 6.27 -33.51
N SER A 344 -5.31 6.80 -32.94
CA SER A 344 -5.26 7.54 -31.67
C SER A 344 -5.00 6.63 -30.46
N HIS A 345 -5.33 5.35 -30.54
CA HIS A 345 -5.10 4.37 -29.48
C HIS A 345 -3.94 3.42 -29.76
N ASN A 346 -3.14 3.69 -30.81
CA ASN A 346 -1.99 2.89 -31.21
C ASN A 346 -2.33 1.38 -31.37
N ALA A 347 -3.50 1.11 -31.95
CA ALA A 347 -4.10 -0.22 -32.06
C ALA A 347 -4.26 -0.60 -33.56
N PRO A 348 -3.17 -0.91 -34.27
CA PRO A 348 -3.20 -1.18 -35.71
C PRO A 348 -4.04 -2.42 -36.08
N GLY A 349 -4.14 -3.40 -35.17
CA GLY A 349 -4.97 -4.60 -35.34
C GLY A 349 -6.46 -4.43 -34.97
N PHE A 350 -6.88 -3.23 -34.56
CA PHE A 350 -8.25 -3.00 -34.05
C PHE A 350 -9.32 -3.31 -35.10
N ILE A 351 -9.13 -2.86 -36.35
CA ILE A 351 -10.12 -3.02 -37.41
C ILE A 351 -10.29 -4.51 -37.80
N PRO A 352 -9.20 -5.28 -38.06
CA PRO A 352 -9.32 -6.74 -38.26
C PRO A 352 -9.99 -7.46 -37.09
N ALA A 353 -9.60 -7.14 -35.85
CA ALA A 353 -10.16 -7.79 -34.65
C ALA A 353 -11.65 -7.48 -34.44
N LEU A 354 -12.06 -6.23 -34.64
CA LEU A 354 -13.46 -5.81 -34.56
C LEU A 354 -14.32 -6.53 -35.61
N LYS A 355 -13.78 -6.71 -36.82
CA LYS A 355 -14.45 -7.44 -37.89
C LYS A 355 -14.67 -8.91 -37.56
N LEU A 356 -13.66 -9.58 -36.99
CA LEU A 356 -13.78 -10.96 -36.51
C LEU A 356 -14.84 -11.07 -35.41
N TYR A 357 -14.84 -10.13 -34.47
CA TYR A 357 -15.82 -10.09 -33.39
C TYR A 357 -17.25 -9.90 -33.90
N ILE A 358 -17.48 -8.95 -34.82
CA ILE A 358 -18.82 -8.73 -35.39
C ILE A 358 -19.25 -9.96 -36.21
N ASN A 359 -18.35 -10.57 -36.99
CA ASN A 359 -18.66 -11.79 -37.73
C ASN A 359 -18.99 -12.99 -36.82
N SER A 360 -18.48 -13.03 -35.57
CA SER A 360 -18.88 -14.05 -34.59
C SER A 360 -20.30 -13.84 -34.03
N LEU A 361 -20.86 -12.65 -34.18
CA LEU A 361 -22.20 -12.31 -33.72
C LEU A 361 -23.26 -12.43 -34.83
N LEU A 362 -22.85 -12.56 -36.10
CA LEU A 362 -23.74 -12.61 -37.25
C LEU A 362 -23.96 -14.04 -37.78
N PRO A 363 -25.17 -14.39 -38.24
CA PRO A 363 -25.43 -15.63 -38.98
C PRO A 363 -24.55 -15.72 -40.24
N LYS A 364 -24.29 -16.94 -40.72
CA LYS A 364 -23.39 -17.21 -41.85
C LYS A 364 -23.71 -16.39 -43.12
N GLU A 365 -24.98 -16.06 -43.34
CA GLU A 365 -25.46 -15.32 -44.51
C GLU A 365 -25.19 -13.80 -44.44
N GLY A 366 -24.82 -13.27 -43.27
CA GLY A 366 -24.58 -11.83 -43.04
C GLY A 366 -23.13 -11.45 -42.74
N GLN A 367 -22.18 -12.38 -42.87
CA GLN A 367 -20.79 -12.13 -42.50
C GLN A 367 -20.09 -11.18 -43.48
N MET A 368 -19.35 -10.21 -42.94
CA MET A 368 -18.58 -9.27 -43.75
C MET A 368 -17.38 -9.96 -44.40
N CYS A 369 -17.29 -9.93 -45.74
CA CYS A 369 -16.20 -10.54 -46.51
C CYS A 369 -14.82 -10.05 -46.06
N GLN A 370 -13.86 -10.94 -45.85
CA GLN A 370 -12.45 -10.58 -45.70
C GLN A 370 -11.93 -10.08 -47.06
N LYS A 371 -11.74 -8.76 -47.22
CA LYS A 371 -10.85 -8.27 -48.28
C LYS A 371 -9.43 -8.60 -47.83
N LYS A 372 -8.73 -9.38 -48.66
CA LYS A 372 -7.29 -9.66 -48.52
C LYS A 372 -6.50 -8.37 -48.53
#